data_AF-A0AA41R6R1-F1
#
_entry.id   AF-A0AA41R6R1-F1
#
_cell.length_a   1.000
_cell.length_b   1.000
_cell.length_c   1.000
_cell.angle_alpha   90.00
_cell.angle_beta   90.00
_cell.angle_gamma   90.00
#
_symmetry.space_group_name_H-M   'P 1'
#
loop_
_entity.id
_entity.type
_entity.pdbx_description
1 polymer ?
#
loop_
_entity_poly.entity_id
_entity_poly.type
_entity_poly.pdbx_seq_one_letter_code
_entity_poly.pdbx_strand_id
1 'polypeptide(L)'
;MKQDSGGWSPYIAGGLSGVVGILSVWIAGKYFGASTSFVRTAGLIEQVFGADRVAQMDYFIKVVPRIDWQWMFVVGIFLGAMISAVTSGSFKLQAVPDMWARRFGAGSVVPRALTAFVGGVVAMFGARMADG
;
A
#
# COMPACT_ATOMS: atom_id res chain seq x y z
N MET A 1 0.55 -29.73 -1.66
CA MET A 1 0.73 -28.36 -2.16
C MET A 1 0.46 -28.40 -3.65
N LYS A 2 -0.68 -27.88 -4.11
CA LYS A 2 -0.99 -27.81 -5.54
C LYS A 2 -0.44 -26.46 -6.02
N GLN A 3 0.58 -26.50 -6.85
CA GLN A 3 1.16 -25.32 -7.48
C GLN A 3 0.14 -24.87 -8.52
N ASP A 4 -0.58 -23.77 -8.27
CA ASP A 4 -1.57 -23.24 -9.20
C ASP A 4 -0.86 -22.88 -10.52
N SER A 5 -1.20 -23.61 -11.58
CA SER A 5 -0.63 -23.48 -12.93
C SER A 5 -1.16 -22.27 -13.71
N GLY A 6 -1.75 -21.29 -13.03
CA GLY A 6 -2.35 -20.09 -13.62
C GLY A 6 -1.59 -18.78 -13.37
N GLY A 7 -0.46 -18.83 -12.66
CA GLY A 7 0.37 -17.66 -12.40
C GLY A 7 1.23 -17.27 -13.61
N TRP A 8 1.43 -15.96 -13.83
CA TRP A 8 2.41 -15.48 -14.80
C TRP A 8 3.82 -15.98 -14.45
N SER A 9 4.63 -16.25 -15.48
CA SER A 9 6.04 -16.59 -15.27
C SER A 9 6.73 -15.50 -14.44
N PRO A 10 7.47 -15.85 -13.37
CA PRO A 10 8.11 -14.87 -12.49
C PRO A 10 9.11 -13.98 -13.24
N TYR A 11 9.73 -14.50 -14.30
CA TYR A 11 10.63 -13.73 -15.17
C TYR A 11 9.88 -12.67 -15.97
N ILE A 12 8.68 -12.99 -16.46
CA ILE A 12 7.86 -12.05 -17.23
C ILE A 12 7.28 -10.98 -16.30
N ALA A 13 6.71 -11.40 -15.16
CA ALA A 13 6.16 -10.48 -14.17
C ALA A 13 7.24 -9.56 -13.59
N GLY A 14 8.43 -10.10 -13.28
CA GLY A 14 9.57 -9.32 -12.83
C GLY A 14 10.10 -8.38 -13.91
N GLY A 15 10.21 -8.86 -15.16
CA GLY A 15 10.64 -8.05 -16.30
C GLY A 15 9.72 -6.85 -16.55
N LEU A 16 8.39 -7.06 -16.58
CA LEU A 16 7.42 -5.98 -16.72
C LEU A 16 7.48 -4.99 -15.55
N SER A 17 7.63 -5.49 -14.32
CA SER A 17 7.78 -4.64 -13.14
C SER A 17 9.05 -3.77 -13.24
N GLY A 18 10.14 -4.32 -13.77
CA GLY A 18 11.37 -3.60 -14.07
C GLY A 18 11.19 -2.51 -15.12
N VAL A 19 10.46 -2.80 -16.21
CA VAL A 19 10.12 -1.81 -17.25
C VAL A 19 9.31 -0.66 -16.65
N VAL A 20 8.31 -0.94 -15.82
CA VAL A 20 7.55 0.10 -15.12
C VAL A 20 8.46 0.92 -14.20
N GLY A 21 9.43 0.29 -13.53
CA GLY A 21 10.42 0.98 -12.70
C GLY A 21 11.27 1.96 -13.50
N ILE A 22 11.78 1.53 -14.66
CA ILE A 22 12.55 2.38 -15.57
C ILE A 22 11.70 3.55 -16.06
N LEU A 23 10.46 3.28 -16.49
CA LEU A 23 9.54 4.32 -16.96
C LEU A 23 9.18 5.32 -15.86
N SER A 24 9.05 4.87 -14.61
CA SER A 24 8.79 5.75 -13.47
C SER A 24 9.93 6.75 -13.27
N VAL A 25 11.19 6.31 -13.36
CA VAL A 25 12.35 7.20 -13.24
C VAL A 25 12.47 8.09 -14.48
N TRP A 26 12.25 7.54 -15.67
CA TRP A 26 12.43 8.27 -16.93
C TRP A 26 11.38 9.37 -17.14
N ILE A 27 10.12 9.11 -16.80
CA ILE A 27 9.01 10.05 -17.01
C ILE A 27 8.84 10.97 -15.80
N ALA A 28 8.82 10.41 -14.59
CA ALA A 28 8.47 11.15 -13.39
C ALA A 28 9.68 11.53 -12.51
N GLY A 29 10.88 11.06 -12.84
CA GLY A 29 12.08 11.31 -12.04
C GLY A 29 12.03 10.70 -10.64
N LYS A 30 11.10 9.76 -10.39
CA LYS A 30 10.86 9.18 -9.07
C LYS A 30 10.88 7.66 -9.12
N TYR A 31 11.54 7.07 -8.12
CA TYR A 31 11.51 5.63 -7.89
C TYR A 31 10.16 5.19 -7.31
N PHE A 32 9.92 3.88 -7.30
CA PHE A 32 8.80 3.32 -6.56
C PHE A 32 8.93 3.65 -5.08
N GLY A 33 7.84 4.14 -4.51
CA GLY A 33 7.74 4.35 -3.08
C GLY A 33 6.30 4.19 -2.64
N ALA A 34 6.09 3.73 -1.42
CA ALA A 34 4.77 3.64 -0.80
C ALA A 34 4.68 4.42 0.53
N SER A 35 5.75 4.45 1.30
CA SER A 35 5.82 4.97 2.68
C SER A 35 5.51 6.47 2.82
N THR A 36 5.96 7.30 1.87
CA THR A 36 5.69 8.75 1.86
C THR A 36 4.24 9.07 1.48
N SER A 37 3.55 8.21 0.72
CA SER A 37 2.11 8.38 0.42
C SER A 37 1.22 8.15 1.64
N PHE A 38 1.58 7.20 2.52
CA PHE A 38 0.84 6.95 3.76
C PHE A 38 0.90 8.15 4.71
N VAL A 39 2.08 8.72 4.94
CA VAL A 39 2.23 9.88 5.84
C VAL A 39 1.59 11.14 5.27
N ARG A 40 1.62 11.32 3.94
CA ARG A 40 0.89 12.42 3.30
C ARG A 40 -0.61 12.27 3.44
N THR A 41 -1.14 11.05 3.33
CA THR A 41 -2.57 10.78 3.54
C THR A 41 -2.97 10.99 5.00
N ALA A 42 -2.13 10.57 5.96
CA ALA A 42 -2.33 10.87 7.37
C ALA A 42 -2.35 12.39 7.63
N GLY A 43 -1.40 13.15 7.06
CA GLY A 43 -1.38 14.61 7.15
C GLY A 43 -2.60 15.28 6.50
N LEU A 44 -3.16 14.69 5.44
CA LEU A 44 -4.40 15.16 4.81
C LEU A 44 -5.62 14.92 5.69
N ILE A 45 -5.70 13.76 6.33
CA ILE A 45 -6.80 13.43 7.25
C ILE A 45 -6.71 14.31 8.50
N GLU A 46 -5.51 14.56 9.03
CA GLU A 46 -5.29 15.48 10.14
C GLU A 46 -5.72 16.92 9.83
N GLN A 47 -5.59 17.39 8.58
CA GLN A 47 -6.13 18.69 8.17
C GLN A 47 -7.67 18.76 8.20
N VAL A 48 -8.36 17.65 7.98
CA VAL A 48 -9.83 17.60 7.92
C VAL A 48 -10.47 17.66 9.31
N PHE A 49 -9.78 17.18 10.35
CA PHE A 49 -10.32 17.12 11.73
C PHE A 49 -10.01 18.35 12.61
N GLY A 50 -9.39 19.42 12.07
CA GLY A 50 -9.01 20.59 12.87
C GLY A 50 -8.65 21.84 12.09
N ALA A 51 -9.57 22.35 11.27
CA ALA A 51 -9.36 23.52 10.40
C ALA A 51 -8.98 24.83 11.13
N ASP A 52 -9.40 25.03 12.39
CA ASP A 52 -9.19 26.32 13.07
C ASP A 52 -7.81 26.53 13.69
N ARG A 53 -7.03 25.46 13.93
CA ARG A 53 -5.69 25.55 14.55
C ARG A 53 -4.56 25.50 13.52
N VAL A 54 -4.87 25.08 12.29
CA VAL A 54 -3.95 24.82 11.18
C VAL A 54 -3.66 26.08 10.35
N ALA A 55 -4.53 27.08 10.39
CA ALA A 55 -4.39 28.33 9.61
C ALA A 55 -3.32 29.31 10.14
N GLN A 56 -2.72 29.07 11.31
CA GLN A 56 -1.72 29.96 11.92
C GLN A 56 -0.28 29.40 12.00
N MET A 57 0.00 28.20 11.47
CA MET A 57 1.36 27.64 11.49
C MET A 57 1.94 27.57 10.07
N ASP A 58 3.06 28.28 9.86
CA ASP A 58 3.88 28.33 8.63
C ASP A 58 4.29 26.95 8.06
N TYR A 59 4.10 25.88 8.83
CA TYR A 59 4.35 24.51 8.41
C TYR A 59 3.36 24.02 7.33
N PHE A 60 2.12 24.54 7.31
CA PHE A 60 1.08 24.06 6.40
C PHE A 60 1.01 24.78 5.04
N ILE A 61 1.72 25.90 4.88
CA ILE A 61 1.87 26.56 3.57
C ILE A 61 2.85 25.77 2.67
N LYS A 62 3.81 25.04 3.27
CA LYS A 62 4.80 24.24 2.53
C LYS A 62 4.29 22.89 2.03
N VAL A 63 3.22 22.35 2.62
CA VAL A 63 2.66 21.05 2.24
C VAL A 63 1.37 21.26 1.49
N VAL A 64 1.48 21.81 0.27
CA VAL A 64 0.36 21.84 -0.67
C VAL A 64 -0.09 20.40 -0.90
N PRO A 65 -1.37 20.05 -0.66
CA PRO A 65 -1.96 18.76 -1.00
C PRO A 65 -1.97 18.50 -2.51
N ARG A 66 -0.79 18.34 -3.13
CA ARG A 66 -0.74 17.90 -4.52
C ARG A 66 -0.86 16.39 -4.53
N ILE A 67 -1.75 15.90 -5.37
CA ILE A 67 -1.69 14.55 -5.93
C ILE A 67 -0.30 14.44 -6.59
N ASP A 68 0.64 13.86 -5.85
CA ASP A 68 2.00 13.65 -6.33
C ASP A 68 2.07 12.28 -7.00
N TRP A 69 3.07 12.08 -7.85
CA TRP A 69 3.25 10.85 -8.64
C TRP A 69 3.12 9.58 -7.79
N GLN A 70 3.68 9.61 -6.58
CA GLN A 70 3.68 8.48 -5.67
C GLN A 70 2.29 8.15 -5.12
N TRP A 71 1.42 9.13 -4.96
CA TRP A 71 0.04 8.91 -4.55
C TRP A 71 -0.75 8.26 -5.70
N MET A 72 -0.59 8.76 -6.93
CA MET A 72 -1.16 8.14 -8.14
C MET A 72 -0.65 6.71 -8.35
N PHE A 73 0.63 6.46 -8.05
CA PHE A 73 1.24 5.13 -8.15
C PHE A 73 0.59 4.14 -7.18
N VAL A 74 0.41 4.51 -5.91
CA VAL A 74 -0.25 3.64 -4.91
C VAL A 74 -1.72 3.38 -5.29
N VAL A 75 -2.44 4.40 -5.73
CA VAL A 75 -3.83 4.24 -6.23
C VAL A 75 -3.86 3.34 -7.47
N GLY A 76 -2.90 3.51 -8.39
CA GLY A 76 -2.75 2.66 -9.57
C GLY A 76 -2.50 1.19 -9.22
N ILE A 77 -1.64 0.91 -8.23
CA ILE A 77 -1.44 -0.46 -7.71
C ILE A 77 -2.74 -1.01 -7.15
N PHE A 78 -3.46 -0.23 -6.34
CA PHE A 78 -4.73 -0.67 -5.75
C PHE A 78 -5.77 -1.02 -6.83
N LEU A 79 -6.00 -0.12 -7.79
CA LEU A 79 -6.94 -0.34 -8.88
C LEU A 79 -6.50 -1.47 -9.81
N GLY A 80 -5.21 -1.54 -10.16
CA GLY A 80 -4.66 -2.59 -11.01
C GLY A 80 -4.77 -3.97 -10.37
N ALA A 81 -4.46 -4.09 -9.08
CA ALA A 81 -4.64 -5.32 -8.32
C ALA A 81 -6.12 -5.72 -8.23
N MET A 82 -7.01 -4.76 -8.03
CA MET A 82 -8.46 -5.01 -7.97
C MET A 82 -9.01 -5.51 -9.32
N ILE A 83 -8.67 -4.85 -10.43
CA ILE A 83 -9.08 -5.27 -11.77
C ILE A 83 -8.51 -6.66 -12.09
N SER A 84 -7.24 -6.91 -11.76
CA SER A 84 -6.61 -8.22 -11.95
C SER A 84 -7.32 -9.32 -11.14
N ALA A 85 -7.66 -9.05 -9.87
CA ALA A 85 -8.36 -10.00 -9.02
C ALA A 85 -9.78 -10.31 -9.52
N VAL A 86 -10.50 -9.30 -10.01
CA VAL A 86 -11.85 -9.47 -10.56
C VAL A 86 -11.82 -10.22 -11.90
N THR A 87 -10.91 -9.86 -12.81
CA THR A 87 -10.81 -10.48 -14.14
C THR A 87 -10.28 -11.92 -14.08
N SER A 88 -9.40 -12.24 -13.12
CA SER A 88 -8.92 -13.60 -12.88
C SER A 88 -9.88 -14.46 -12.06
N GLY A 89 -10.99 -13.90 -11.55
CA GLY A 89 -11.93 -14.58 -10.66
C GLY A 89 -11.34 -14.98 -9.30
N SER A 90 -10.19 -14.41 -8.92
CA SER A 90 -9.48 -14.70 -7.66
C SER A 90 -9.90 -13.80 -6.50
N PHE A 91 -10.76 -12.80 -6.76
CA PHE A 91 -11.27 -11.89 -5.74
C PHE A 91 -12.05 -12.65 -4.65
N LYS A 92 -11.58 -12.56 -3.40
CA LYS A 92 -12.20 -13.19 -2.23
C LYS A 92 -12.21 -12.22 -1.06
N LEU A 93 -13.39 -11.98 -0.50
CA LEU A 93 -13.53 -11.26 0.77
C LEU A 93 -13.24 -12.22 1.91
N GLN A 94 -12.07 -12.08 2.53
CA GLN A 94 -11.60 -12.98 3.57
C GLN A 94 -11.09 -12.21 4.79
N ALA A 95 -11.80 -12.32 5.91
CA ALA A 95 -11.40 -11.69 7.17
C ALA A 95 -10.17 -12.37 7.80
N VAL A 96 -10.13 -13.70 7.76
CA VAL A 96 -9.04 -14.52 8.31
C VAL A 96 -8.44 -15.36 7.18
N PRO A 97 -7.16 -15.14 6.80
CA PRO A 97 -6.50 -15.92 5.75
C PRO A 97 -6.47 -17.41 6.09
N ASP A 98 -6.56 -18.29 5.08
CA ASP A 98 -6.62 -19.74 5.28
C ASP A 98 -5.44 -20.25 6.12
N MET A 99 -4.25 -19.69 5.91
CA MET A 99 -3.05 -19.97 6.69
C MET A 99 -3.24 -19.69 8.19
N TRP A 100 -3.88 -18.57 8.52
CA TRP A 100 -4.17 -18.19 9.91
C TRP A 100 -5.29 -19.05 10.49
N ALA A 101 -6.36 -19.26 9.72
CA ALA A 101 -7.48 -20.10 10.12
C ALA A 101 -7.05 -21.54 10.42
N ARG A 102 -6.11 -22.10 9.66
CA ARG A 102 -5.52 -23.43 9.93
C ARG A 102 -4.73 -23.49 11.24
N ARG A 103 -4.11 -22.39 11.65
CA ARG A 103 -3.22 -22.36 12.83
C ARG A 103 -3.93 -21.93 14.12
N PHE A 104 -4.89 -21.03 14.01
CA PHE A 104 -5.54 -20.37 15.15
C PHE A 104 -7.08 -20.48 15.12
N GLY A 105 -7.64 -21.18 14.13
CA GLY A 105 -9.08 -21.38 13.96
C GLY A 105 -9.75 -20.28 13.13
N ALA A 106 -10.83 -20.63 12.42
CA ALA A 106 -11.55 -19.72 11.52
C ALA A 106 -12.23 -18.54 12.24
N GLY A 107 -12.56 -18.68 13.53
CA GLY A 107 -13.17 -17.62 14.35
C GLY A 107 -12.19 -16.59 14.92
N SER A 108 -10.89 -16.68 14.63
CA SER A 108 -9.82 -15.89 15.25
C SER A 108 -9.62 -14.49 14.60
N VAL A 109 -10.72 -13.79 14.30
CA VAL A 109 -10.73 -12.48 13.61
C VAL A 109 -9.99 -11.41 14.43
N VAL A 110 -10.34 -11.28 15.71
CA VAL A 110 -9.78 -10.27 16.62
C VAL A 110 -8.26 -10.43 16.81
N PRO A 111 -7.72 -11.60 17.19
CA PRO A 111 -6.27 -11.76 17.33
C PRO A 111 -5.53 -11.55 16.00
N ARG A 112 -6.10 -11.98 14.86
CA ARG A 112 -5.54 -11.69 13.54
C ARG A 112 -5.45 -10.19 13.26
N ALA A 113 -6.51 -9.44 13.60
CA ALA A 113 -6.56 -8.00 13.39
C ALA A 113 -5.51 -7.29 14.24
N LEU A 114 -5.37 -7.66 15.51
CA LEU A 114 -4.34 -7.13 16.41
C LEU A 114 -2.93 -7.43 15.91
N THR A 115 -2.65 -8.67 15.50
CA THR A 115 -1.33 -9.04 14.97
C THR A 115 -1.02 -8.30 13.67
N ALA A 116 -2.00 -8.16 12.77
CA ALA A 116 -1.82 -7.39 11.54
C ALA A 116 -1.56 -5.90 11.81
N PHE A 117 -2.27 -5.32 12.79
CA PHE A 117 -2.08 -3.93 13.19
C PHE A 117 -0.68 -3.70 13.79
N VAL A 118 -0.29 -4.51 14.77
CA VAL A 118 1.04 -4.41 15.41
C VAL A 118 2.16 -4.66 14.38
N GLY A 119 1.99 -5.67 13.52
CA GLY A 119 2.92 -5.93 12.42
C GLY A 119 3.04 -4.74 11.47
N GLY A 120 1.93 -4.06 11.17
CA GLY A 120 1.91 -2.82 10.39
C GLY A 120 2.67 -1.67 11.07
N VAL A 121 2.50 -1.48 12.39
CA VAL A 121 3.26 -0.47 13.16
C VAL A 121 4.76 -0.73 13.09
N VAL A 122 5.19 -1.98 13.31
CA VAL A 122 6.60 -2.37 13.24
C VAL A 122 7.15 -2.18 11.82
N ALA A 123 6.40 -2.58 10.79
CA ALA A 123 6.79 -2.41 9.40
C ALA A 123 6.95 -0.91 9.02
N MET A 124 6.00 -0.06 9.43
CA MET A 124 6.06 1.38 9.17
C MET A 124 7.23 2.03 9.89
N PHE A 125 7.49 1.65 11.14
CA PHE A 125 8.63 2.14 11.90
C PHE A 125 9.96 1.73 11.24
N GLY A 126 10.09 0.47 10.83
CA GLY A 126 11.26 -0.04 10.11
C GLY A 126 11.48 0.66 8.76
N ALA A 127 10.43 0.80 7.96
CA ALA A 127 10.46 1.50 6.67
C ALA A 127 10.96 2.94 6.83
N ARG A 128 10.46 3.65 7.85
CA ARG A 128 10.89 5.02 8.16
C ARG A 128 12.33 5.14 8.61
N MET A 129 12.83 4.20 9.42
CA MET A 129 14.25 4.19 9.80
C MET A 129 15.18 3.89 8.61
N ALA A 130 14.70 3.10 7.65
CA ALA A 130 15.42 2.75 6.43
C ALA A 130 15.31 3.80 5.31
N ASP A 131 14.63 4.92 5.57
CA ASP A 131 14.33 5.99 4.60
C ASP A 131 13.66 5.48 3.31
N GLY A 132 12.82 4.43 3.43
CA GLY A 132 12.15 3.71 2.35
C GLY A 132 10.66 3.55 2.53
#